data_AF-A0A5K7SFZ9-F1
#
_entry.id   AF-A0A5K7SFZ9-F1
#
_cell.length_a   1.000
_cell.length_b   1.000
_cell.length_c   1.000
_cell.angle_alpha   90.00
_cell.angle_beta   90.00
_cell.angle_gamma   90.00
#
_symmetry.space_group_name_H-M   'P 1'
#
loop_
_entity.id
_entity.type
_entity.pdbx_description
1 polymer ?
#
loop_
_entity_poly.entity_id
_entity_poly.type
_entity_poly.pdbx_seq_one_letter_code
_entity_poly.pdbx_strand_id
1 'polypeptide(L)'
;MKKETLIAISLVLIMAASCSSPKKDNQKSTETVQTSNPEQATPEEKNTQVASATVGYGEKLYKDKGCLVCHQLNKKLVGPAVKDIAAAYSGNKAGLTAYLKGEGKSIVDPSQSSVMQPQIAITKALSAEELDAIVDYILSIK
;
A
#
# COMPACT_ATOMS: atom_id res chain seq x y z
N MET A 1 26.13 48.98 9.34
CA MET A 1 26.86 48.73 10.60
C MET A 1 26.75 47.24 10.90
N LYS A 2 27.89 46.59 11.00
CA LYS A 2 28.09 45.14 11.02
C LYS A 2 28.06 44.66 12.47
N LYS A 3 27.37 43.57 12.78
CA LYS A 3 27.79 42.65 13.84
C LYS A 3 27.22 41.25 13.61
N GLU A 4 28.00 40.48 12.87
CA GLU A 4 28.00 39.04 12.84
C GLU A 4 28.25 38.51 14.26
N THR A 5 27.40 37.61 14.76
CA THR A 5 27.73 36.78 15.93
C THR A 5 27.88 35.34 15.47
N LEU A 6 29.12 35.01 15.14
CA LEU A 6 29.69 33.68 15.03
C LEU A 6 29.66 33.00 16.41
N ILE A 7 28.95 31.88 16.52
CA ILE A 7 29.17 30.87 17.58
C ILE A 7 29.65 29.61 16.88
N ALA A 8 30.98 29.43 16.93
CA ALA A 8 31.67 28.19 16.66
C ALA A 8 31.65 27.29 17.91
N ILE A 9 32.04 26.02 17.73
CA ILE A 9 32.27 24.96 18.74
C ILE A 9 30.97 24.17 19.02
N SER A 10 30.84 22.87 18.75
CA SER A 10 31.83 21.81 18.92
C SER A 10 31.60 20.63 17.97
N LEU A 11 32.70 20.22 17.36
CA LEU A 11 32.91 19.02 16.57
C LEU A 11 33.04 17.83 17.54
N VAL A 12 32.05 16.94 17.61
CA VAL A 12 32.25 15.62 18.22
C VAL A 12 32.31 14.59 17.10
N LEU A 13 33.53 14.37 16.63
CA LEU A 13 33.94 13.20 15.87
C LEU A 13 34.04 12.02 16.85
N ILE A 14 33.19 11.01 16.69
CA ILE A 14 33.46 9.66 17.21
C ILE A 14 33.64 8.76 15.98
N MET A 15 34.90 8.39 15.77
CA MET A 15 35.38 7.46 14.76
C MET A 15 35.59 6.07 15.37
N ALA A 16 35.49 5.08 14.47
CA ALA A 16 35.90 3.67 14.58
C ALA A 16 34.94 2.73 15.33
N ALA A 17 34.79 1.47 14.96
CA ALA A 17 35.02 0.70 13.73
C ALA A 17 34.47 -0.70 14.08
N SER A 18 33.64 -1.32 13.24
CA SER A 18 33.59 -2.79 13.16
C SER A 18 32.87 -3.24 11.89
N CYS A 19 33.63 -3.41 10.81
CA CYS A 19 33.30 -4.38 9.78
C CYS A 19 33.72 -5.76 10.30
N SER A 20 32.76 -6.66 10.47
CA SER A 20 32.99 -8.10 10.41
C SER A 20 31.89 -8.71 9.56
N SER A 21 32.25 -9.11 8.34
CA SER A 21 31.67 -10.29 7.71
C SER A 21 32.76 -11.36 7.75
N PRO A 22 32.42 -12.59 8.10
CA PRO A 22 32.18 -13.54 7.01
C PRO A 22 31.01 -14.48 7.30
N LYS A 23 30.37 -14.93 6.22
CA LYS A 23 30.10 -16.35 5.90
C LYS A 23 28.78 -16.49 5.15
N LYS A 24 28.95 -16.82 3.87
CA LYS A 24 28.00 -17.54 3.01
C LYS A 24 27.30 -18.63 3.80
N ASP A 25 26.01 -18.81 3.59
CA ASP A 25 25.44 -20.14 3.34
C ASP A 25 24.28 -20.01 2.34
N ASN A 26 24.51 -20.57 1.16
CA ASN A 26 23.53 -20.87 0.14
C ASN A 26 23.18 -22.35 0.33
N GLN A 27 21.94 -22.62 0.72
CA GLN A 27 21.21 -23.85 0.43
C GLN A 27 19.84 -23.38 -0.05
N LYS A 28 19.35 -23.60 -1.26
CA LYS A 28 19.44 -24.78 -2.14
C LYS A 28 19.38 -26.09 -1.37
N SER A 29 18.17 -26.46 -1.01
CA SER A 29 17.72 -27.85 -1.17
C SER A 29 16.57 -27.83 -2.16
N THR A 30 16.90 -28.18 -3.40
CA THR A 30 15.96 -28.75 -4.36
C THR A 30 16.34 -30.22 -4.43
N GLU A 31 15.44 -31.11 -4.02
CA GLU A 31 15.15 -32.39 -4.68
C GLU A 31 13.86 -32.94 -4.04
N THR A 32 12.73 -33.07 -4.77
CA THR A 32 12.39 -34.16 -5.72
C THR A 32 11.91 -35.38 -4.92
N VAL A 33 10.74 -36.01 -5.09
CA VAL A 33 9.72 -36.01 -6.15
C VAL A 33 8.46 -36.77 -5.64
N GLN A 34 7.29 -36.25 -6.01
CA GLN A 34 6.02 -36.88 -6.43
C GLN A 34 5.34 -38.07 -5.72
N THR A 35 4.00 -38.02 -5.88
CA THR A 35 3.03 -39.12 -6.03
C THR A 35 2.56 -39.74 -4.72
N SER A 36 1.28 -39.80 -4.37
CA SER A 36 -0.02 -39.92 -5.05
C SER A 36 -1.11 -39.35 -4.11
N ASN A 37 -2.28 -38.84 -4.48
CA ASN A 37 -3.36 -39.44 -5.26
C ASN A 37 -4.49 -38.37 -5.40
N PRO A 38 -5.37 -38.43 -6.42
CA PRO A 38 -6.45 -37.48 -6.66
C PRO A 38 -7.75 -37.93 -5.98
N GLU A 39 -8.53 -37.01 -5.41
CA GLU A 39 -10.02 -37.07 -5.38
C GLU A 39 -10.59 -35.80 -4.73
N GLN A 40 -11.16 -34.93 -5.56
CA GLN A 40 -12.45 -34.24 -5.42
C GLN A 40 -12.90 -33.47 -4.14
N ALA A 41 -13.29 -32.21 -4.41
CA ALA A 41 -14.33 -31.35 -3.82
C ALA A 41 -14.00 -30.40 -2.63
N THR A 42 -13.80 -29.12 -2.96
CA THR A 42 -14.70 -28.00 -2.56
C THR A 42 -14.36 -26.72 -3.34
N PRO A 43 -15.34 -25.95 -3.89
CA PRO A 43 -15.06 -24.71 -4.63
C PRO A 43 -14.64 -23.50 -3.77
N GLU A 44 -14.70 -23.59 -2.44
CA GLU A 44 -14.54 -22.43 -1.54
C GLU A 44 -13.09 -22.09 -1.16
N GLU A 45 -12.16 -23.03 -1.27
CA GLU A 45 -10.77 -22.81 -0.83
C GLU A 45 -9.93 -22.05 -1.87
N LYS A 46 -10.23 -22.24 -3.17
CA LYS A 46 -9.54 -21.54 -4.26
C LYS A 46 -9.87 -20.04 -4.29
N ASN A 47 -11.09 -19.65 -3.90
CA ASN A 47 -11.52 -18.25 -3.95
C ASN A 47 -10.88 -17.42 -2.83
N THR A 48 -10.74 -17.99 -1.64
CA THR A 48 -10.17 -17.30 -0.47
C THR A 48 -8.67 -17.02 -0.65
N GLN A 49 -7.92 -17.96 -1.24
CA GLN A 49 -6.49 -17.77 -1.47
C GLN A 49 -6.18 -16.77 -2.59
N VAL A 50 -6.98 -16.76 -3.65
CA VAL A 50 -6.87 -15.76 -4.73
C VAL A 50 -7.27 -14.38 -4.23
N ALA A 51 -8.37 -14.25 -3.47
CA ALA A 51 -8.77 -12.98 -2.87
C ALA A 51 -7.72 -12.43 -1.89
N SER A 52 -7.12 -13.28 -1.06
CA SER A 52 -6.06 -12.88 -0.13
C SER A 52 -4.78 -12.45 -0.85
N ALA A 53 -4.41 -13.12 -1.95
CA ALA A 53 -3.27 -12.74 -2.78
C ALA A 53 -3.50 -11.38 -3.48
N THR A 54 -4.71 -11.14 -3.98
CA THR A 54 -5.09 -9.85 -4.59
C THR A 54 -5.04 -8.70 -3.57
N VAL A 55 -5.54 -8.92 -2.35
CA VAL A 55 -5.48 -7.93 -1.27
C VAL A 55 -4.03 -7.61 -0.86
N GLY A 56 -3.16 -8.62 -0.75
CA GLY A 56 -1.75 -8.42 -0.45
C GLY A 56 -1.01 -7.65 -1.55
N TYR A 57 -1.32 -7.91 -2.83
CA TYR A 57 -0.80 -7.14 -3.95
C TYR A 57 -1.28 -5.68 -3.92
N GLY A 58 -2.58 -5.47 -3.64
CA GLY A 58 -3.18 -4.16 -3.46
C GLY A 58 -2.53 -3.36 -2.34
N GLU A 59 -2.23 -3.99 -1.20
CA GLU A 59 -1.52 -3.36 -0.08
C GLU A 59 -0.14 -2.85 -0.51
N LYS A 60 0.61 -3.68 -1.25
CA LYS A 60 1.93 -3.29 -1.75
C LYS A 60 1.83 -2.08 -2.69
N LEU A 61 0.93 -2.14 -3.67
CA LEU A 61 0.69 -1.03 -4.58
C LEU A 61 0.28 0.25 -3.85
N TYR A 62 -0.60 0.13 -2.85
CA TYR A 62 -1.07 1.25 -2.05
C TYR A 62 0.09 1.98 -1.32
N LYS A 63 1.05 1.21 -0.80
CA LYS A 63 2.27 1.76 -0.18
C LYS A 63 3.20 2.36 -1.23
N ASP A 64 3.49 1.61 -2.30
CA ASP A 64 4.45 1.99 -3.33
C ASP A 64 4.02 3.25 -4.10
N LYS A 65 2.72 3.44 -4.33
CA LYS A 65 2.14 4.63 -4.97
C LYS A 65 1.98 5.81 -3.99
N GLY A 66 2.39 5.64 -2.73
CA GLY A 66 2.42 6.72 -1.73
C GLY A 66 1.08 7.05 -1.09
N CYS A 67 0.03 6.24 -1.30
CA CYS A 67 -1.31 6.53 -0.80
C CYS A 67 -1.35 6.63 0.74
N LEU A 68 -0.55 5.80 1.42
CA LEU A 68 -0.44 5.74 2.88
C LEU A 68 0.07 7.05 3.52
N VAL A 69 0.79 7.89 2.75
CA VAL A 69 1.32 9.16 3.24
C VAL A 69 0.19 10.10 3.64
N CYS A 70 -0.92 10.11 2.88
CA CYS A 70 -2.07 10.97 3.13
C CYS A 70 -3.22 10.24 3.83
N HIS A 71 -3.36 8.95 3.58
CA HIS A 71 -4.46 8.11 4.04
C HIS A 71 -3.95 7.01 4.96
N GLN A 72 -3.93 7.27 6.27
CA GLN A 72 -3.58 6.25 7.25
C GLN A 72 -4.74 5.29 7.45
N LEU A 73 -4.46 4.04 7.87
CA LEU A 73 -5.48 3.00 7.97
C LEU A 73 -6.65 3.40 8.88
N ASN A 74 -6.32 3.91 10.07
CA ASN A 74 -7.29 4.07 11.17
C ASN A 74 -7.51 5.51 11.63
N LYS A 75 -6.83 6.47 10.99
CA LYS A 75 -6.73 7.85 11.44
C LYS A 75 -6.79 8.79 10.24
N LYS A 76 -7.59 9.85 10.35
CA LYS A 76 -7.54 10.99 9.42
C LYS A 76 -6.20 11.70 9.56
N LEU A 77 -5.55 12.01 8.43
CA LEU A 77 -4.34 12.83 8.39
C LEU A 77 -4.51 13.98 7.40
N VAL A 78 -4.09 13.79 6.15
CA VAL A 78 -4.38 14.72 5.05
C VAL A 78 -5.71 14.32 4.42
N GLY A 79 -5.85 13.04 4.10
CA GLY A 79 -7.10 12.43 3.66
C GLY A 79 -7.83 11.71 4.80
N PRO A 80 -9.08 11.27 4.56
CA PRO A 80 -9.81 10.38 5.47
C PRO A 80 -9.05 9.08 5.73
N ALA A 81 -9.34 8.44 6.87
CA ALA A 81 -8.78 7.15 7.18
C ALA A 81 -9.24 6.10 6.15
N VAL A 82 -8.41 5.10 5.86
CA VAL A 82 -8.79 4.04 4.91
C VAL A 82 -10.03 3.27 5.38
N LYS A 83 -10.15 3.00 6.67
CA LYS A 83 -11.37 2.40 7.24
C LYS A 83 -12.64 3.22 6.97
N ASP A 84 -12.55 4.55 6.96
CA ASP A 84 -13.70 5.43 6.74
C ASP A 84 -14.07 5.44 5.25
N ILE A 85 -13.08 5.37 4.36
CA ILE A 85 -13.29 5.17 2.92
C ILE A 85 -13.95 3.82 2.67
N ALA A 86 -13.43 2.75 3.28
CA ALA A 86 -13.96 1.40 3.14
C ALA A 86 -15.43 1.33 3.59
N ALA A 87 -15.76 1.91 4.74
CA ALA A 87 -17.12 1.99 5.25
C ALA A 87 -18.05 2.77 4.29
N ALA A 88 -17.62 3.93 3.79
CA ALA A 88 -18.42 4.75 2.88
C ALA A 88 -18.70 4.07 1.52
N TYR A 89 -17.79 3.20 1.06
CA TYR A 89 -17.92 2.44 -0.18
C TYR A 89 -18.31 0.97 0.04
N SER A 90 -18.77 0.60 1.23
CA SER A 90 -19.20 -0.77 1.52
C SER A 90 -20.31 -1.21 0.55
N GLY A 91 -20.10 -2.33 -0.12
CA GLY A 91 -20.99 -2.82 -1.18
C GLY A 91 -20.97 -2.00 -2.49
N ASN A 92 -20.13 -0.97 -2.60
CA ASN A 92 -20.03 -0.06 -3.74
C ASN A 92 -18.62 -0.03 -4.34
N LYS A 93 -18.08 -1.21 -4.68
CA LYS A 93 -16.77 -1.35 -5.36
C LYS A 93 -16.70 -0.51 -6.64
N ALA A 94 -17.76 -0.56 -7.46
CA ALA A 94 -17.85 0.17 -8.72
C ALA A 94 -17.73 1.70 -8.52
N GLY A 95 -18.36 2.24 -7.48
CA GLY A 95 -18.28 3.67 -7.16
C GLY A 95 -16.88 4.10 -6.74
N LEU A 96 -16.18 3.27 -5.96
CA LEU A 96 -14.79 3.57 -5.57
C LEU A 96 -13.87 3.52 -6.79
N THR A 97 -14.02 2.50 -7.65
CA THR A 97 -13.28 2.38 -8.91
C THR A 97 -13.54 3.60 -9.81
N ALA A 98 -14.79 4.02 -9.98
CA ALA A 98 -15.14 5.19 -10.79
C ALA A 98 -14.52 6.47 -10.23
N TYR A 99 -14.55 6.66 -8.91
CA TYR A 99 -13.89 7.80 -8.27
C TYR A 99 -12.38 7.82 -8.55
N LEU A 100 -11.69 6.68 -8.38
CA LEU A 100 -10.26 6.56 -8.63
C LEU A 100 -9.88 6.68 -10.12
N LYS A 101 -10.82 6.49 -11.05
CA LYS A 101 -10.65 6.82 -12.47
C LYS A 101 -10.91 8.29 -12.80
N GLY A 102 -11.36 9.09 -11.83
CA GLY A 102 -11.80 10.47 -12.04
C GLY A 102 -13.16 10.59 -12.71
N GLU A 103 -13.95 9.52 -12.70
CA GLU A 103 -15.29 9.43 -13.29
C GLU A 103 -16.40 9.66 -12.24
N GLY A 104 -16.02 9.78 -10.96
CA GLY A 104 -16.91 10.00 -9.83
C GLY A 104 -16.52 11.20 -8.97
N LYS A 105 -17.45 11.65 -8.12
CA LYS A 105 -17.20 12.66 -7.09
C LYS A 105 -16.85 11.98 -5.76
N SER A 106 -16.05 12.64 -4.92
CA SER A 106 -15.80 12.19 -3.56
C SER A 106 -17.11 12.19 -2.77
N ILE A 107 -17.43 11.06 -2.13
CA ILE A 107 -18.56 10.93 -1.20
C ILE A 107 -18.12 10.98 0.27
N VAL A 108 -16.82 10.84 0.53
CA VAL A 108 -16.26 10.72 1.89
C VAL A 108 -15.94 12.11 2.47
N ASP A 109 -15.26 12.94 1.68
CA ASP A 109 -14.95 14.33 2.04
C ASP A 109 -15.01 15.22 0.79
N PRO A 110 -16.21 15.66 0.36
CA PRO A 110 -16.37 16.49 -0.83
C PRO A 110 -15.64 17.84 -0.70
N SER A 111 -15.56 18.38 0.52
CA SER A 111 -14.95 19.68 0.82
C SER A 111 -13.45 19.71 0.55
N GLN A 112 -12.78 18.55 0.71
CA GLN A 112 -11.35 18.38 0.47
C GLN A 112 -11.04 17.67 -0.85
N SER A 113 -12.03 17.56 -1.75
CA SER A 113 -11.84 16.86 -3.02
C SER A 113 -10.69 17.42 -3.85
N SER A 114 -10.49 18.74 -3.84
CA SER A 114 -9.39 19.43 -4.54
C SER A 114 -7.99 18.99 -4.09
N VAL A 115 -7.83 18.48 -2.88
CA VAL A 115 -6.55 17.93 -2.37
C VAL A 115 -6.22 16.59 -3.02
N MET A 116 -7.24 15.75 -3.23
CA MET A 116 -7.07 14.42 -3.84
C MET A 116 -7.06 14.47 -5.38
N GLN A 117 -7.73 15.45 -6.00
CA GLN A 117 -7.88 15.54 -7.46
C GLN A 117 -6.56 15.39 -8.25
N PRO A 118 -5.45 16.07 -7.90
CA PRO A 118 -4.18 15.88 -8.61
C PRO A 118 -3.65 14.44 -8.54
N GLN A 119 -3.93 13.72 -7.44
CA GLN A 119 -3.45 12.35 -7.21
C GLN A 119 -4.24 11.32 -8.05
N ILE A 120 -5.43 11.68 -8.56
CA ILE A 120 -6.21 10.81 -9.47
C ILE A 120 -5.43 10.50 -10.75
N ALA A 121 -4.47 11.34 -11.15
CA ALA A 121 -3.57 11.03 -12.26
C ALA A 121 -2.77 9.73 -12.02
N ILE A 122 -2.39 9.44 -10.78
CA ILE A 122 -1.67 8.21 -10.40
C ILE A 122 -2.56 6.99 -10.64
N THR A 123 -3.81 7.04 -10.15
CA THR A 123 -4.74 5.90 -10.22
C THR A 123 -5.29 5.67 -11.63
N LYS A 124 -5.39 6.72 -12.45
CA LYS A 124 -5.74 6.60 -13.89
C LYS A 124 -4.64 5.95 -14.73
N ALA A 125 -3.39 6.05 -14.30
CA ALA A 125 -2.25 5.45 -15.00
C ALA A 125 -2.03 3.97 -14.66
N LEU A 126 -2.76 3.43 -13.67
CA LEU A 126 -2.69 2.02 -13.31
C LEU A 126 -3.38 1.14 -14.35
N SER A 127 -2.91 -0.10 -14.47
CA SER A 127 -3.67 -1.12 -15.17
C SER A 127 -5.00 -1.39 -14.46
N ALA A 128 -5.96 -1.99 -15.17
CA ALA A 128 -7.23 -2.38 -14.57
C ALA A 128 -7.03 -3.33 -13.38
N GLU A 129 -6.08 -4.26 -13.49
CA GLU A 129 -5.74 -5.24 -12.45
C GLU A 129 -5.11 -4.57 -11.22
N GLU A 130 -4.17 -3.64 -11.43
CA GLU A 130 -3.54 -2.87 -10.34
C GLU A 130 -4.56 -2.02 -9.59
N LEU A 131 -5.44 -1.33 -10.33
CA LEU A 131 -6.48 -0.52 -9.72
C LEU A 131 -7.48 -1.38 -8.95
N ASP A 132 -7.90 -2.51 -9.50
CA ASP A 132 -8.82 -3.44 -8.84
C ASP A 132 -8.24 -3.99 -7.55
N ALA A 133 -6.94 -4.37 -7.56
CA ALA A 133 -6.24 -4.82 -6.37
C ALA A 133 -6.17 -3.75 -5.27
N ILE A 134 -5.91 -2.47 -5.62
CA ILE A 134 -5.94 -1.36 -4.66
C ILE A 134 -7.35 -1.18 -4.08
N VAL A 135 -8.38 -1.25 -4.92
CA VAL A 135 -9.78 -1.11 -4.49
C VAL A 135 -10.15 -2.24 -3.53
N ASP A 136 -9.80 -3.48 -3.85
CA ASP A 136 -10.05 -4.63 -2.97
C ASP A 136 -9.28 -4.52 -1.65
N TYR A 137 -8.03 -4.04 -1.69
CA TYR A 137 -7.28 -3.75 -0.48
C TYR A 137 -7.99 -2.71 0.39
N ILE A 138 -8.41 -1.58 -0.18
CA ILE A 138 -9.13 -0.53 0.58
C ILE A 138 -10.39 -1.12 1.22
N LEU A 139 -11.20 -1.86 0.47
CA LEU A 139 -12.47 -2.43 0.95
C LEU A 139 -12.28 -3.60 1.94
N SER A 140 -11.08 -4.18 2.02
CA SER A 140 -10.75 -5.20 3.02
C SER A 140 -10.52 -4.62 4.42
N ILE A 141 -10.25 -3.31 4.54
CA ILE A 141 -10.00 -2.64 5.81
C ILE A 141 -11.32 -2.37 6.55
N LYS A 142 -11.36 -2.72 7.84
CA LYS A 142 -12.53 -2.56 8.73
C LYS A 142 -12.28 -1.51 9.80
#